data_AF-A0A379TYW9-F1
#
_entry.id   AF-A0A379TYW9-F1
#
_cell.length_a   1.000
_cell.length_b   1.000
_cell.length_c   1.000
_cell.angle_alpha   90.00
_cell.angle_beta   90.00
_cell.angle_gamma   90.00
#
_symmetry.space_group_name_H-M   'P 1'
#
loop_
_entity.id
_entity.type
_entity.pdbx_description
1 polymer ?
#
loop_
_entity_poly.entity_id
_entity_poly.type
_entity_poly.pdbx_seq_one_letter_code
_entity_poly.pdbx_strand_id
1 'polypeptide(L)'
;MKNKSIPQAASPLASWLSYLENLHSKSIDLGLERVSQVAARLDILKPAPFVFTVAGTNGKGTTCRTLESVLIAAGYRVGVYSSPHLVRYTERVRVQGKELAESAHTASFAEIEAARGDISLTYFEYGTLSALWLFKQANLDVVILEVGLGGRLDATNIVDADVAVITSIALDHTDWLGPDRESIGREKAGIFRAEKPAIVGEPEMPATIADVAQETDALLRRRGVDWCYEATATHWAFTDGDGTLAGLPLPQVPQPNAATALAALRASGLNIDEQAIRDGIAQATLPGRFKL
;
A
#
# COMPACT_ATOMS: atom_id res chain seq x y z
N MET A 1 9.76 10.77 -33.62
CA MET A 1 9.85 9.90 -32.42
C MET A 1 10.96 8.89 -32.68
N LYS A 2 12.07 8.92 -31.91
CA LYS A 2 13.14 7.91 -32.08
C LYS A 2 12.53 6.55 -31.74
N ASN A 3 12.67 5.60 -32.66
CA ASN A 3 12.28 4.20 -32.50
C ASN A 3 13.09 3.60 -31.34
N LYS A 4 12.68 3.81 -30.09
CA LYS A 4 13.28 3.11 -28.94
C LYS A 4 12.82 1.66 -29.06
N SER A 5 13.74 0.74 -29.33
CA SER A 5 13.45 -0.69 -29.34
C SER A 5 12.86 -1.11 -28.00
N ILE A 6 11.80 -1.92 -28.03
CA ILE A 6 11.15 -2.45 -26.84
C ILE A 6 12.19 -3.30 -26.07
N PRO A 7 12.50 -2.98 -24.80
CA PRO A 7 13.41 -3.78 -24.00
C PRO A 7 12.92 -5.22 -23.83
N GLN A 8 13.85 -6.14 -23.59
CA GLN A 8 13.57 -7.57 -23.42
C GLN A 8 13.84 -7.98 -21.97
N ALA A 9 13.46 -9.20 -21.58
CA ALA A 9 13.67 -9.71 -20.21
C ALA A 9 15.15 -9.65 -19.77
N ALA A 10 16.09 -9.86 -20.71
CA ALA A 10 17.53 -9.79 -20.48
C ALA A 10 18.11 -8.36 -20.55
N SER A 11 17.32 -7.35 -20.90
CA SER A 11 17.78 -5.96 -20.93
C SER A 11 18.02 -5.44 -19.51
N PRO A 12 18.98 -4.51 -19.30
CA PRO A 12 19.19 -3.88 -18.00
C PRO A 12 17.93 -3.18 -17.49
N LEU A 13 17.74 -3.16 -16.17
CA LEU A 13 16.58 -2.49 -15.55
C LEU A 13 16.51 -1.01 -15.95
N ALA A 14 17.65 -0.32 -16.02
CA ALA A 14 17.71 1.09 -16.46
C ALA A 14 17.13 1.31 -17.87
N SER A 15 17.28 0.34 -18.79
CA SER A 15 16.69 0.42 -20.13
C SER A 15 15.17 0.32 -20.09
N TRP A 16 14.63 -0.57 -19.24
CA TRP A 16 13.20 -0.66 -18.97
C TRP A 16 12.66 0.63 -18.37
N LEU A 17 13.30 1.18 -17.34
CA LEU A 17 12.84 2.42 -16.70
C LEU A 17 12.79 3.59 -17.70
N SER A 18 13.83 3.76 -18.53
CA SER A 18 13.82 4.79 -19.57
C SER A 18 12.76 4.56 -20.66
N TYR A 19 12.40 3.30 -20.95
CA TYR A 19 11.31 2.99 -21.85
C TYR A 19 9.96 3.37 -21.23
N LEU A 20 9.70 2.95 -19.98
CA LEU A 20 8.45 3.21 -19.27
C LEU A 20 8.18 4.71 -19.03
N GLU A 21 9.22 5.51 -18.79
CA GLU A 21 9.13 6.97 -18.68
C GLU A 21 8.61 7.66 -19.95
N ASN A 22 8.72 6.99 -21.11
CA ASN A 22 8.32 7.54 -22.41
C ASN A 22 7.17 6.75 -23.06
N LEU A 23 6.60 5.76 -22.37
CA LEU A 23 5.63 4.83 -22.94
C LEU A 23 4.25 5.48 -23.14
N HIS A 24 3.80 6.29 -22.18
CA HIS A 24 2.49 6.92 -22.22
C HIS A 24 2.58 8.44 -22.45
N SER A 25 1.56 9.01 -23.08
CA SER A 25 1.52 10.44 -23.42
C SER A 25 1.41 11.36 -22.20
N LYS A 26 0.95 10.82 -21.06
CA LYS A 26 0.88 11.51 -19.78
C LYS A 26 1.65 10.73 -18.72
N SER A 27 2.34 11.45 -17.84
CA SER A 27 3.00 10.88 -16.67
C SER A 27 2.00 10.33 -15.65
N ILE A 28 0.85 10.99 -15.50
CA ILE A 28 -0.27 10.60 -14.64
C ILE A 28 -1.54 10.59 -15.49
N ASP A 29 -2.22 9.45 -15.52
CA ASP A 29 -3.49 9.26 -16.24
C ASP A 29 -4.36 8.32 -15.41
N LEU A 30 -5.07 8.89 -14.43
CA LEU A 30 -5.86 8.15 -13.46
C LEU A 30 -7.06 7.46 -14.13
N GLY A 31 -7.25 6.19 -13.80
CA GLY A 31 -8.31 5.34 -14.34
C GLY A 31 -7.95 3.87 -14.19
N LEU A 32 -8.96 3.02 -13.96
CA LEU A 32 -8.72 1.60 -13.68
C LEU A 32 -8.90 0.69 -14.90
N GLU A 33 -9.60 1.14 -15.93
CA GLU A 33 -10.01 0.26 -17.04
C GLU A 33 -8.82 -0.39 -17.77
N ARG A 34 -7.84 0.42 -18.19
CA ARG A 34 -6.66 -0.05 -18.93
C ARG A 34 -5.85 -1.06 -18.13
N VAL A 35 -5.49 -0.68 -16.90
CA VAL A 35 -4.68 -1.51 -16.01
C VAL A 35 -5.42 -2.78 -15.56
N SER A 36 -6.74 -2.71 -15.31
CA SER A 36 -7.56 -3.88 -14.92
C SER A 36 -7.64 -4.91 -16.03
N GLN A 37 -7.77 -4.49 -17.30
CA GLN A 37 -7.79 -5.42 -18.43
C GLN A 37 -6.47 -6.20 -18.54
N VAL A 38 -5.33 -5.55 -18.36
CA VAL A 38 -4.01 -6.22 -18.41
C VAL A 38 -3.83 -7.11 -17.18
N ALA A 39 -4.22 -6.66 -15.99
CA ALA A 39 -4.17 -7.47 -14.77
C ALA A 39 -5.00 -8.76 -14.89
N ALA A 40 -6.20 -8.68 -15.51
CA ALA A 40 -7.06 -9.82 -15.75
C ALA A 40 -6.41 -10.84 -16.72
N ARG A 41 -5.77 -10.37 -17.79
CA ARG A 41 -5.04 -11.24 -18.74
C ARG A 41 -3.92 -12.03 -18.07
N LEU A 42 -3.26 -11.42 -17.08
CA LEU A 42 -2.16 -12.01 -16.32
C LEU A 42 -2.65 -12.80 -15.09
N ASP A 43 -3.94 -12.74 -14.77
CA ASP A 43 -4.54 -13.33 -13.58
C ASP A 43 -3.90 -12.83 -12.26
N ILE A 44 -3.54 -11.55 -12.17
CA ILE A 44 -2.80 -10.98 -11.02
C ILE A 44 -3.65 -10.09 -10.09
N LEU A 45 -4.97 -10.11 -10.24
CA LEU A 45 -5.90 -9.35 -9.39
C LEU A 45 -5.93 -9.86 -7.94
N LYS A 46 -5.51 -11.11 -7.70
CA LYS A 46 -5.36 -11.70 -6.36
C LYS A 46 -3.90 -12.10 -6.11
N PRO A 47 -3.03 -11.16 -5.68
CA PRO A 47 -1.60 -11.41 -5.53
C PRO A 47 -1.24 -12.28 -4.32
N ALA A 48 -2.14 -12.39 -3.33
CA ALA A 48 -2.03 -13.25 -2.16
C ALA A 48 -3.42 -13.60 -1.60
N PRO A 49 -3.54 -14.58 -0.68
CA PRO A 49 -4.79 -14.88 0.01
C PRO A 49 -5.35 -13.73 0.84
N PHE A 50 -4.48 -12.85 1.38
CA PHE A 50 -4.86 -11.69 2.18
C PHE A 50 -4.19 -10.41 1.67
N VAL A 51 -4.95 -9.31 1.52
CA VAL A 51 -4.40 -8.02 1.04
C VAL A 51 -4.75 -6.86 1.97
N PHE A 52 -3.72 -6.09 2.36
CA PHE A 52 -3.88 -4.75 2.91
C PHE A 52 -3.66 -3.70 1.83
N THR A 53 -4.54 -2.70 1.72
CA THR A 53 -4.30 -1.51 0.88
C THR A 53 -4.26 -0.26 1.74
N VAL A 54 -3.20 0.53 1.61
CA VAL A 54 -2.90 1.66 2.49
C VAL A 54 -2.86 2.97 1.70
N ALA A 55 -3.90 3.77 1.85
CA ALA A 55 -4.02 5.14 1.39
C ALA A 55 -3.67 6.15 2.50
N GLY A 56 -3.53 7.41 2.12
CA GLY A 56 -3.26 8.52 3.03
C GLY A 56 -2.49 9.64 2.35
N THR A 57 -2.49 10.83 2.95
CA THR A 57 -1.60 11.91 2.51
C THR A 57 -0.20 11.62 3.01
N ASN A 58 -0.03 11.45 4.33
CA ASN A 58 1.23 11.10 4.97
C ASN A 58 1.15 9.77 5.74
N GLY A 59 2.29 9.09 5.87
CA GLY A 59 2.41 7.93 6.77
C GLY A 59 2.10 6.57 6.16
N LYS A 60 1.75 6.51 4.87
CA LYS A 60 1.52 5.26 4.11
C LYS A 60 2.69 4.28 4.24
N GLY A 61 3.86 4.62 3.68
CA GLY A 61 5.04 3.75 3.72
C GLY A 61 5.51 3.29 5.11
N THR A 62 5.38 4.13 6.15
CA THR A 62 5.73 3.71 7.53
C THR A 62 4.65 2.84 8.17
N THR A 63 3.37 3.04 7.84
CA THR A 63 2.29 2.11 8.23
C THR A 63 2.51 0.76 7.56
N CYS A 64 2.77 0.73 6.25
CA CYS A 64 3.10 -0.49 5.51
C CYS A 64 4.31 -1.22 6.12
N ARG A 65 5.34 -0.46 6.55
CA ARG A 65 6.52 -1.04 7.21
C ARG A 65 6.20 -1.66 8.56
N THR A 66 5.35 -1.06 9.37
CA THR A 66 4.91 -1.65 10.64
C THR A 66 4.10 -2.93 10.40
N LEU A 67 3.16 -2.91 9.44
CA LEU A 67 2.43 -4.11 9.01
C LEU A 67 3.39 -5.23 8.59
N GLU A 68 4.34 -4.91 7.69
CA GLU A 68 5.37 -5.82 7.20
C GLU A 68 6.17 -6.46 8.34
N SER A 69 6.65 -5.64 9.27
CA SER A 69 7.51 -6.10 10.37
C SER A 69 6.76 -7.02 11.33
N VAL A 70 5.51 -6.69 11.69
CA VAL A 70 4.70 -7.52 12.60
C VAL A 70 4.28 -8.82 11.93
N LEU A 71 3.85 -8.79 10.67
CA LEU A 71 3.44 -9.99 9.94
C LEU A 71 4.60 -10.96 9.70
N ILE A 72 5.80 -10.45 9.39
CA ILE A 72 7.00 -11.29 9.29
C ILE A 72 7.36 -11.88 10.65
N ALA A 73 7.29 -11.09 11.73
CA ALA A 73 7.53 -11.59 13.10
C ALA A 73 6.53 -12.69 13.50
N ALA A 74 5.28 -12.60 13.01
CA ALA A 74 4.25 -13.62 13.20
C ALA A 74 4.39 -14.83 12.25
N GLY A 75 5.43 -14.88 11.41
CA GLY A 75 5.74 -16.02 10.56
C GLY A 75 5.06 -16.04 9.18
N TYR A 76 4.34 -14.97 8.80
CA TYR A 76 3.73 -14.87 7.47
C TYR A 76 4.77 -14.60 6.38
N ARG A 77 4.46 -15.05 5.16
CA ARG A 77 5.15 -14.68 3.93
C ARG A 77 4.54 -13.37 3.40
N VAL A 78 5.30 -12.29 3.45
CA VAL A 78 4.81 -10.94 3.20
C VAL A 78 5.47 -10.30 1.99
N GLY A 79 4.66 -9.68 1.13
CA GLY A 79 5.10 -8.79 0.07
C GLY A 79 4.64 -7.36 0.32
N VAL A 80 5.46 -6.37 -0.02
CA VAL A 80 5.11 -4.96 0.10
C VAL A 80 5.40 -4.22 -1.18
N TYR A 81 4.38 -3.54 -1.70
CA TYR A 81 4.53 -2.52 -2.73
C TYR A 81 4.56 -1.14 -2.09
N SER A 82 5.60 -0.35 -2.37
CA SER A 82 5.77 1.00 -1.85
C SER A 82 6.20 2.00 -2.91
N SER A 83 5.86 3.27 -2.72
CA SER A 83 6.29 4.35 -3.62
C SER A 83 6.32 5.73 -2.95
N PRO A 84 7.14 6.68 -3.44
CA PRO A 84 8.23 6.49 -4.42
C PRO A 84 9.40 5.70 -3.80
N HIS A 85 10.52 5.61 -4.52
CA HIS A 85 11.79 5.08 -4.01
C HIS A 85 12.78 6.21 -3.74
N LEU A 86 13.76 5.98 -2.88
CA LEU A 86 14.81 6.96 -2.54
C LEU A 86 15.98 6.90 -3.53
N VAL A 87 16.52 5.70 -3.79
CA VAL A 87 17.74 5.53 -4.61
C VAL A 87 17.51 4.54 -5.74
N ARG A 88 16.97 3.35 -5.44
CA ARG A 88 16.79 2.26 -6.42
C ARG A 88 15.33 1.95 -6.64
N TYR A 89 14.96 1.71 -7.90
CA TYR A 89 13.60 1.27 -8.24
C TYR A 89 13.18 -0.01 -7.51
N THR A 90 14.14 -0.92 -7.26
CA THR A 90 13.93 -2.18 -6.55
C THR A 90 13.41 -2.01 -5.12
N GLU A 91 13.60 -0.84 -4.49
CA GLU A 91 13.02 -0.50 -3.17
C GLU A 91 11.49 -0.60 -3.15
N ARG A 92 10.85 -0.43 -4.32
CA ARG A 92 9.38 -0.43 -4.46
C ARG A 92 8.75 -1.78 -4.21
N VAL A 93 9.48 -2.89 -4.38
CA VAL A 93 8.94 -4.25 -4.20
C VAL A 93 9.81 -5.00 -3.22
N ARG A 94 9.24 -5.34 -2.07
CA ARG A 94 9.91 -6.17 -1.07
C ARG A 94 9.17 -7.48 -0.87
N VAL A 95 9.93 -8.55 -0.70
CA VAL A 95 9.44 -9.87 -0.29
C VAL A 95 10.27 -10.33 0.90
N GLN A 96 9.62 -10.74 1.99
CA GLN A 96 10.29 -11.06 3.26
C GLN A 96 11.28 -9.97 3.70
N GLY A 97 10.87 -8.69 3.59
CA GLY A 97 11.67 -7.55 4.02
C GLY A 97 12.83 -7.17 3.09
N LYS A 98 13.02 -7.86 1.95
CA LYS A 98 14.16 -7.67 1.05
C LYS A 98 13.73 -7.26 -0.35
N GLU A 99 14.52 -6.39 -0.97
CA GLU A 99 14.40 -6.07 -2.40
C GLU A 99 14.63 -7.31 -3.26
N LEU A 100 13.95 -7.38 -4.40
CA LEU A 100 14.20 -8.41 -5.41
C LEU A 100 15.35 -8.01 -6.33
N ALA A 101 15.98 -9.01 -6.95
CA ALA A 101 17.02 -8.75 -7.95
C ALA A 101 16.45 -8.01 -9.16
N GLU A 102 17.26 -7.15 -9.79
CA GLU A 102 16.85 -6.40 -10.99
C GLU A 102 16.31 -7.31 -12.10
N SER A 103 16.89 -8.51 -12.26
CA SER A 103 16.45 -9.49 -13.26
C SER A 103 15.03 -10.00 -13.03
N ALA A 104 14.55 -10.05 -11.78
CA ALA A 104 13.16 -10.39 -11.50
C ALA A 104 12.22 -9.28 -12.01
N HIS A 105 12.60 -8.01 -11.82
CA HIS A 105 11.84 -6.88 -12.33
C HIS A 105 11.80 -6.87 -13.86
N THR A 106 12.95 -7.05 -14.53
CA THR A 106 12.99 -7.03 -16.00
C THR A 106 12.25 -8.21 -16.62
N ALA A 107 12.28 -9.38 -15.98
CA ALA A 107 11.44 -10.52 -16.35
C ALA A 107 9.95 -10.17 -16.22
N SER A 108 9.54 -9.62 -15.07
CA SER A 108 8.14 -9.21 -14.88
C SER A 108 7.69 -8.15 -15.89
N PHE A 109 8.55 -7.18 -16.23
CA PHE A 109 8.22 -6.17 -17.23
C PHE A 109 8.03 -6.77 -18.63
N ALA A 110 8.86 -7.76 -19.01
CA ALA A 110 8.66 -8.45 -20.27
C ALA A 110 7.31 -9.19 -20.33
N GLU A 111 6.87 -9.79 -19.22
CA GLU A 111 5.55 -10.43 -19.13
C GLU A 111 4.41 -9.40 -19.25
N ILE A 112 4.52 -8.24 -18.59
CA ILE A 112 3.54 -7.16 -18.74
C ILE A 112 3.51 -6.65 -20.20
N GLU A 113 4.68 -6.50 -20.83
CA GLU A 113 4.78 -6.02 -22.22
C GLU A 113 4.09 -6.96 -23.19
N ALA A 114 4.30 -8.26 -23.03
CA ALA A 114 3.65 -9.28 -23.83
C ALA A 114 2.13 -9.27 -23.61
N ALA A 115 1.67 -9.15 -22.35
CA ALA A 115 0.26 -9.25 -22.01
C ALA A 115 -0.56 -7.99 -22.32
N ARG A 116 0.04 -6.79 -22.27
CA ARG A 116 -0.68 -5.54 -22.53
C ARG A 116 -1.12 -5.40 -23.98
N GLY A 117 -0.37 -5.96 -24.93
CA GLY A 117 -0.60 -5.77 -26.36
C GLY A 117 -0.62 -4.28 -26.70
N ASP A 118 -1.70 -3.81 -27.35
CA ASP A 118 -1.85 -2.40 -27.73
C ASP A 118 -2.37 -1.50 -26.59
N ILE A 119 -2.68 -2.05 -25.41
CA ILE A 119 -3.14 -1.26 -24.27
C ILE A 119 -1.97 -0.41 -23.75
N SER A 120 -2.14 0.92 -23.76
CA SER A 120 -1.18 1.85 -23.17
C SER A 120 -1.28 1.83 -21.64
N LEU A 121 -0.12 1.91 -20.99
CA LEU A 121 0.03 1.94 -19.53
C LEU A 121 0.98 3.07 -19.14
N THR A 122 0.60 3.83 -18.11
CA THR A 122 1.49 4.78 -17.42
C THR A 122 2.65 4.03 -16.75
N TYR A 123 3.71 4.75 -16.41
CA TYR A 123 4.81 4.22 -15.59
C TYR A 123 4.32 3.56 -14.29
N PHE A 124 3.34 4.18 -13.61
CA PHE A 124 2.84 3.68 -12.34
C PHE A 124 1.94 2.45 -12.49
N GLU A 125 1.04 2.43 -13.48
CA GLU A 125 0.23 1.25 -13.80
C GLU A 125 1.14 0.05 -14.14
N TYR A 126 2.17 0.27 -14.96
CA TYR A 126 3.12 -0.78 -15.35
C TYR A 126 3.90 -1.32 -14.14
N GLY A 127 4.40 -0.42 -13.29
CA GLY A 127 5.09 -0.81 -12.06
C GLY A 127 4.19 -1.54 -11.07
N THR A 128 2.90 -1.18 -11.00
CA THR A 128 1.92 -1.86 -10.15
C THR A 128 1.66 -3.27 -10.65
N LEU A 129 1.40 -3.46 -11.95
CA LEU A 129 1.22 -4.80 -12.53
C LEU A 129 2.46 -5.68 -12.33
N SER A 130 3.65 -5.13 -12.51
CA SER A 130 4.91 -5.82 -12.23
C SER A 130 5.01 -6.28 -10.77
N ALA A 131 4.67 -5.41 -9.80
CA ALA A 131 4.68 -5.77 -8.38
C ALA A 131 3.68 -6.90 -8.07
N LEU A 132 2.45 -6.80 -8.57
CA LEU A 132 1.41 -7.83 -8.40
C LEU A 132 1.84 -9.17 -9.01
N TRP A 133 2.45 -9.14 -10.20
CA TRP A 133 3.00 -10.33 -10.84
C TRP A 133 4.10 -10.97 -9.99
N LEU A 134 5.07 -10.17 -9.51
CA LEU A 134 6.15 -10.65 -8.64
C LEU A 134 5.63 -11.28 -7.34
N PHE A 135 4.61 -10.68 -6.73
CA PHE A 135 3.96 -11.24 -5.54
C PHE A 135 3.26 -12.56 -5.81
N LYS A 136 2.53 -12.66 -6.93
CA LYS A 136 1.90 -13.92 -7.33
C LYS A 136 2.92 -15.04 -7.51
N GLN A 137 4.07 -14.76 -8.13
CA GLN A 137 5.14 -15.76 -8.27
C GLN A 137 5.80 -16.13 -6.92
N ALA A 138 5.79 -15.21 -5.96
CA ALA A 138 6.39 -15.41 -4.66
C ALA A 138 5.55 -16.25 -3.69
N ASN A 139 4.34 -16.70 -4.04
CA ASN A 139 3.46 -17.53 -3.19
C ASN A 139 3.37 -16.98 -1.75
N LEU A 140 2.89 -15.75 -1.61
CA LEU A 140 2.81 -15.03 -0.34
C LEU A 140 1.52 -15.35 0.40
N ASP A 141 1.53 -15.18 1.72
CA ASP A 141 0.33 -15.25 2.56
C ASP A 141 -0.38 -13.89 2.61
N VAL A 142 0.40 -12.81 2.68
CA VAL A 142 -0.10 -11.43 2.79
C VAL A 142 0.62 -10.51 1.82
N VAL A 143 -0.12 -9.64 1.15
CA VAL A 143 0.41 -8.53 0.35
C VAL A 143 -0.06 -7.20 0.92
N ILE A 144 0.84 -6.23 0.99
CA ILE A 144 0.56 -4.86 1.44
C ILE A 144 0.81 -3.91 0.28
N LEU A 145 -0.22 -3.17 -0.14
CA LEU A 145 -0.18 -2.24 -1.25
C LEU A 145 -0.25 -0.80 -0.74
N GLU A 146 0.84 -0.04 -0.87
CA GLU A 146 0.81 1.40 -0.71
C GLU A 146 0.20 2.05 -1.96
N VAL A 147 -0.88 2.80 -1.77
CA VAL A 147 -1.51 3.60 -2.83
C VAL A 147 -0.55 4.69 -3.30
N GLY A 148 -0.41 4.85 -4.62
CA GLY A 148 0.42 5.89 -5.21
C GLY A 148 -0.18 7.29 -5.01
N LEU A 149 -1.36 7.53 -5.57
CA LEU A 149 -2.04 8.82 -5.50
C LEU A 149 -3.56 8.66 -5.33
N GLY A 150 -4.13 9.39 -4.36
CA GLY A 150 -5.56 9.32 -4.07
C GLY A 150 -5.95 7.98 -3.47
N GLY A 151 -6.66 7.16 -4.24
CA GLY A 151 -7.19 5.86 -3.85
C GLY A 151 -8.11 5.30 -4.93
N ARG A 152 -9.27 5.95 -5.12
CA ARG A 152 -10.36 5.52 -6.02
C ARG A 152 -9.89 5.12 -7.42
N LEU A 153 -9.00 5.90 -8.02
CA LEU A 153 -8.50 5.69 -9.39
C LEU A 153 -7.02 5.29 -9.45
N ASP A 154 -6.43 4.93 -8.30
CA ASP A 154 -5.04 4.47 -8.24
C ASP A 154 -4.92 3.03 -8.77
N ALA A 155 -3.83 2.72 -9.47
CA ALA A 155 -3.61 1.40 -10.05
C ALA A 155 -3.65 0.26 -9.02
N THR A 156 -3.31 0.53 -7.75
CA THR A 156 -3.41 -0.48 -6.67
C THR A 156 -4.87 -0.84 -6.34
N ASN A 157 -5.82 0.03 -6.65
CA ASN A 157 -7.24 -0.16 -6.36
C ASN A 157 -7.95 -1.14 -7.32
N ILE A 158 -7.23 -1.71 -8.28
CA ILE A 158 -7.74 -2.87 -9.05
C ILE A 158 -7.80 -4.14 -8.19
N VAL A 159 -7.07 -4.18 -7.07
CA VAL A 159 -7.06 -5.31 -6.14
C VAL A 159 -8.08 -5.05 -5.05
N ASP A 160 -8.93 -6.05 -4.79
CA ASP A 160 -9.86 -6.02 -3.67
C ASP A 160 -9.13 -6.30 -2.36
N ALA A 161 -9.01 -5.27 -1.52
CA ALA A 161 -8.36 -5.39 -0.22
C ALA A 161 -9.25 -6.12 0.79
N ASP A 162 -8.64 -6.94 1.63
CA ASP A 162 -9.29 -7.51 2.81
C ASP A 162 -9.35 -6.52 3.96
N VAL A 163 -8.37 -5.62 4.06
CA VAL A 163 -8.40 -4.47 4.97
C VAL A 163 -7.88 -3.24 4.24
N ALA A 164 -8.69 -2.19 4.22
CA ALA A 164 -8.33 -0.90 3.67
C ALA A 164 -7.95 0.08 4.79
N VAL A 165 -6.92 0.88 4.57
CA VAL A 165 -6.37 1.78 5.59
C VAL A 165 -6.21 3.19 5.03
N ILE A 166 -6.68 4.20 5.75
CA ILE A 166 -6.38 5.62 5.51
C ILE A 166 -5.55 6.13 6.69
N THR A 167 -4.29 6.49 6.45
CA THR A 167 -3.37 6.90 7.52
C THR A 167 -3.62 8.33 8.01
N SER A 168 -3.77 9.29 7.09
CA SER A 168 -4.02 10.71 7.39
C SER A 168 -4.62 11.44 6.19
N ILE A 169 -5.27 12.58 6.44
CA ILE A 169 -5.78 13.52 5.45
C ILE A 169 -5.15 14.89 5.65
N ALA A 170 -4.47 15.37 4.63
CA ALA A 170 -4.00 16.74 4.53
C ALA A 170 -4.07 17.20 3.06
N LEU A 171 -4.02 18.52 2.85
CA LEU A 171 -3.99 19.11 1.51
C LEU A 171 -2.69 18.73 0.80
N ASP A 172 -2.83 17.95 -0.27
CA ASP A 172 -1.76 17.53 -1.16
C ASP A 172 -2.38 17.04 -2.48
N HIS A 173 -1.66 17.18 -3.59
CA HIS A 173 -2.13 16.78 -4.93
C HIS A 173 -3.53 17.31 -5.30
N THR A 174 -3.83 18.56 -4.93
CA THR A 174 -5.16 19.17 -5.09
C THR A 174 -5.63 19.26 -6.54
N ASP A 175 -4.69 19.27 -7.50
CA ASP A 175 -4.99 19.23 -8.94
C ASP A 175 -5.76 17.97 -9.36
N TRP A 176 -5.58 16.87 -8.63
CA TRP A 176 -6.22 15.57 -8.91
C TRP A 176 -7.30 15.21 -7.89
N LEU A 177 -7.08 15.57 -6.62
CA LEU A 177 -7.89 15.13 -5.50
C LEU A 177 -8.90 16.18 -5.02
N GLY A 178 -8.92 17.35 -5.67
CA GLY A 178 -9.74 18.49 -5.31
C GLY A 178 -9.12 19.38 -4.22
N PRO A 179 -9.76 20.51 -3.91
CA PRO A 179 -9.12 21.62 -3.20
C PRO A 179 -9.15 21.50 -1.67
N ASP A 180 -9.88 20.52 -1.10
CA ASP A 180 -10.16 20.47 0.33
C ASP A 180 -10.06 19.07 0.94
N ARG A 181 -10.14 19.01 2.28
CA ARG A 181 -10.03 17.74 3.02
C ARG A 181 -11.17 16.78 2.70
N GLU A 182 -12.35 17.28 2.34
CA GLU A 182 -13.52 16.46 2.02
C GLU A 182 -13.37 15.79 0.66
N SER A 183 -12.93 16.53 -0.37
CA SER A 183 -12.65 15.98 -1.69
C SER A 183 -11.51 14.94 -1.63
N ILE A 184 -10.44 15.25 -0.89
CA ILE A 184 -9.31 14.34 -0.69
C ILE A 184 -9.75 13.09 0.09
N GLY A 185 -10.54 13.26 1.15
CA GLY A 185 -11.08 12.16 1.95
C GLY A 185 -11.88 11.17 1.09
N ARG A 186 -12.79 11.70 0.25
CA ARG A 186 -13.61 10.90 -0.67
C ARG A 186 -12.76 10.08 -1.65
N GLU A 187 -11.76 10.69 -2.26
CA GLU A 187 -10.86 9.99 -3.19
C GLU A 187 -10.07 8.87 -2.51
N LYS A 188 -9.59 9.09 -1.29
CA LYS A 188 -8.87 8.04 -0.54
C LYS A 188 -9.79 6.92 -0.08
N ALA A 189 -11.00 7.23 0.34
CA ALA A 189 -12.00 6.22 0.75
C ALA A 189 -12.45 5.30 -0.38
N GLY A 190 -12.15 5.63 -1.65
CA GLY A 190 -12.41 4.74 -2.79
C GLY A 190 -11.66 3.40 -2.77
N ILE A 191 -10.73 3.18 -1.83
CA ILE A 191 -10.12 1.86 -1.60
C ILE A 191 -10.93 0.95 -0.68
N PHE A 192 -12.03 1.44 -0.10
CA PHE A 192 -12.90 0.63 0.75
C PHE A 192 -13.62 -0.46 -0.07
N ARG A 193 -14.02 -1.52 0.64
CA ARG A 193 -14.70 -2.68 0.07
C ARG A 193 -15.85 -3.11 0.98
N ALA A 194 -16.92 -3.60 0.37
CA ALA A 194 -18.11 -4.04 1.08
C ALA A 194 -17.78 -5.13 2.09
N GLU A 195 -18.32 -4.99 3.30
CA GLU A 195 -18.16 -5.92 4.41
C GLU A 195 -16.71 -6.12 4.87
N LYS A 196 -15.78 -5.28 4.41
CA LYS A 196 -14.36 -5.32 4.80
C LYS A 196 -14.02 -4.19 5.78
N PRO A 197 -13.09 -4.42 6.73
CA PRO A 197 -12.59 -3.37 7.60
C PRO A 197 -12.01 -2.17 6.82
N ALA A 198 -12.48 -0.98 7.18
CA ALA A 198 -12.00 0.31 6.70
C ALA A 198 -11.41 1.10 7.88
N ILE A 199 -10.09 1.08 8.01
CA ILE A 199 -9.37 1.63 9.16
C ILE A 199 -8.95 3.07 8.88
N VAL A 200 -9.32 3.99 9.76
CA VAL A 200 -8.98 5.41 9.60
C VAL A 200 -8.17 5.91 10.79
N GLY A 201 -6.89 6.21 10.51
CA GLY A 201 -5.92 6.78 11.46
C GLY A 201 -5.96 8.29 11.60
N GLU A 202 -6.70 8.97 10.71
CA GLU A 202 -6.93 10.42 10.73
C GLU A 202 -7.82 10.79 11.94
N PRO A 203 -7.30 11.52 12.95
CA PRO A 203 -8.09 11.90 14.12
C PRO A 203 -9.21 12.90 13.78
N GLU A 204 -9.00 13.77 12.78
CA GLU A 204 -9.99 14.74 12.31
C GLU A 204 -10.55 14.26 10.96
N MET A 205 -11.24 13.12 10.99
CA MET A 205 -11.72 12.46 9.78
C MET A 205 -12.76 13.33 9.03
N PRO A 206 -12.55 13.65 7.73
CA PRO A 206 -13.56 14.28 6.89
C PRO A 206 -14.85 13.45 6.81
N ALA A 207 -16.00 14.12 6.72
CA ALA A 207 -17.30 13.47 6.69
C ALA A 207 -17.46 12.54 5.47
N THR A 208 -16.89 12.92 4.32
CA THR A 208 -16.97 12.13 3.09
C THR A 208 -16.37 10.73 3.19
N ILE A 209 -15.45 10.49 4.13
CA ILE A 209 -14.92 9.13 4.35
C ILE A 209 -16.01 8.23 4.94
N ALA A 210 -16.83 8.75 5.86
CA ALA A 210 -17.97 8.02 6.40
C ALA A 210 -19.05 7.83 5.33
N ASP A 211 -19.32 8.85 4.51
CA ASP A 211 -20.27 8.73 3.39
C ASP A 211 -19.87 7.60 2.45
N VAL A 212 -18.60 7.54 2.02
CA VAL A 212 -18.11 6.48 1.13
C VAL A 212 -18.14 5.12 1.82
N ALA A 213 -17.79 5.04 3.11
CA ALA A 213 -17.90 3.78 3.85
C ALA A 213 -19.35 3.28 3.90
N GLN A 214 -20.33 4.17 4.06
CA GLN A 214 -21.75 3.83 4.00
C GLN A 214 -22.19 3.45 2.58
N GLU A 215 -21.77 4.20 1.56
CA GLU A 215 -22.07 3.91 0.14
C GLU A 215 -21.52 2.54 -0.30
N THR A 216 -20.44 2.08 0.33
CA THR A 216 -19.76 0.82 0.00
C THR A 216 -20.08 -0.32 0.97
N ASP A 217 -20.87 -0.09 2.03
CA ASP A 217 -21.09 -1.03 3.14
C ASP A 217 -19.79 -1.53 3.81
N ALA A 218 -18.76 -0.67 3.87
CA ALA A 218 -17.49 -0.97 4.52
C ALA A 218 -17.57 -0.84 6.05
N LEU A 219 -16.82 -1.69 6.76
CA LEU A 219 -16.80 -1.74 8.22
C LEU A 219 -15.83 -0.69 8.78
N LEU A 220 -16.31 0.56 8.85
CA LEU A 220 -15.51 1.70 9.28
C LEU A 220 -15.07 1.60 10.75
N ARG A 221 -13.76 1.74 11.01
CA ARG A 221 -13.16 1.81 12.35
C ARG A 221 -12.21 3.00 12.48
N ARG A 222 -12.57 3.97 13.32
CA ARG A 222 -11.93 5.30 13.39
C ARG A 222 -11.14 5.48 14.68
N ARG A 223 -10.00 6.16 14.53
CA ARG A 223 -9.26 6.70 15.66
C ARG A 223 -10.14 7.65 16.48
N GLY A 224 -10.11 7.48 17.80
CA GLY A 224 -10.86 8.31 18.76
C GLY A 224 -12.32 7.89 18.93
N VAL A 225 -12.79 6.89 18.18
CA VAL A 225 -14.15 6.33 18.31
C VAL A 225 -14.10 4.82 18.56
N ASP A 226 -13.54 4.08 17.61
CA ASP A 226 -13.53 2.60 17.63
C ASP A 226 -12.21 2.06 18.18
N TRP A 227 -11.16 2.87 18.11
CA TRP A 227 -9.85 2.56 18.69
C TRP A 227 -9.11 3.84 19.07
N CYS A 228 -8.17 3.75 20.01
CA CYS A 228 -7.32 4.86 20.41
C CYS A 228 -5.93 4.38 20.85
N TYR A 229 -5.02 5.32 21.05
CA TYR A 229 -3.73 5.04 21.66
C TYR A 229 -3.29 6.18 22.57
N GLU A 230 -2.51 5.84 23.59
CA GLU A 230 -1.87 6.78 24.50
C GLU A 230 -0.38 6.46 24.57
N ALA A 231 0.46 7.48 24.44
CA ALA A 231 1.91 7.32 24.46
C ALA A 231 2.53 8.13 25.60
N THR A 232 3.49 7.50 26.29
CA THR A 232 4.36 8.13 27.28
C THR A 232 5.77 8.27 26.71
N ALA A 233 6.71 8.75 27.53
CA ALA A 233 8.11 8.85 27.14
C ALA A 233 8.84 7.50 26.98
N THR A 234 8.28 6.39 27.48
CA THR A 234 8.97 5.08 27.48
C THR A 234 8.18 3.94 26.85
N HIS A 235 6.85 4.07 26.77
CA HIS A 235 5.96 3.05 26.25
C HIS A 235 4.65 3.67 25.78
N TRP A 236 3.83 2.89 25.09
CA TRP A 236 2.48 3.30 24.71
C TRP A 236 1.49 2.16 24.91
N ALA A 237 0.21 2.49 24.87
CA ALA A 237 -0.89 1.55 24.93
C ALA A 237 -1.84 1.77 23.76
N PHE A 238 -2.44 0.69 23.28
CA PHE A 238 -3.45 0.69 22.23
C PHE A 238 -4.73 0.05 22.77
N THR A 239 -5.89 0.63 22.48
CA THR A 239 -7.19 0.10 22.91
C THR A 239 -8.16 0.08 21.73
N ASP A 240 -8.88 -1.03 21.55
CA ASP A 240 -10.01 -1.19 20.63
C ASP A 240 -11.13 -2.02 21.28
N GLY A 241 -12.13 -2.42 20.48
CA GLY A 241 -13.24 -3.26 20.96
C GLY A 241 -12.82 -4.65 21.48
N ASP A 242 -11.63 -5.13 21.12
CA ASP A 242 -11.10 -6.44 21.54
C ASP A 242 -10.20 -6.32 22.79
N GLY A 243 -10.02 -5.12 23.34
CA GLY A 243 -9.31 -4.86 24.60
C GLY A 243 -8.09 -3.94 24.45
N THR A 244 -7.22 -3.98 25.46
CA THR A 244 -6.05 -3.08 25.57
C THR A 244 -4.74 -3.85 25.50
N LEU A 245 -3.84 -3.43 24.62
CA LEU A 245 -2.43 -3.83 24.60
C LEU A 245 -1.60 -2.75 25.28
N ALA A 246 -1.23 -2.97 26.54
CA ALA A 246 -0.47 -2.02 27.34
C ALA A 246 1.06 -2.25 27.26
N GLY A 247 1.85 -1.21 27.52
CA GLY A 247 3.31 -1.33 27.61
C GLY A 247 3.98 -1.73 26.30
N LEU A 248 3.42 -1.34 25.16
CA LEU A 248 4.02 -1.56 23.84
C LEU A 248 5.33 -0.75 23.71
N PRO A 249 6.35 -1.29 23.04
CA PRO A 249 7.60 -0.56 22.81
C PRO A 249 7.37 0.66 21.92
N LEU A 250 8.08 1.75 22.19
CA LEU A 250 8.00 2.93 21.34
C LEU A 250 8.47 2.59 19.91
N PRO A 251 7.71 2.97 18.88
CA PRO A 251 8.07 2.72 17.50
C PRO A 251 9.22 3.64 17.06
N GLN A 252 10.01 3.16 16.09
CA GLN A 252 10.99 3.99 15.37
C GLN A 252 10.39 4.66 14.13
N VAL A 253 9.07 4.52 13.94
CA VAL A 253 8.26 5.24 12.95
C VAL A 253 7.31 6.19 13.67
N PRO A 254 6.68 7.17 12.99
CA PRO A 254 5.73 8.05 13.65
C PRO A 254 4.63 7.27 14.40
N GLN A 255 4.44 7.61 15.68
CA GLN A 255 3.48 6.96 16.57
C GLN A 255 2.08 6.76 15.97
N PRO A 256 1.47 7.76 15.27
CA PRO A 256 0.13 7.57 14.67
C PRO A 256 0.09 6.43 13.66
N ASN A 257 1.18 6.21 12.93
CA ASN A 257 1.26 5.21 11.86
C ASN A 257 1.40 3.80 12.43
N ALA A 258 2.17 3.65 13.51
CA ALA A 258 2.28 2.38 14.24
C ALA A 258 0.93 1.98 14.86
N ALA A 259 0.20 2.94 15.45
CA ALA A 259 -1.14 2.69 15.99
C ALA A 259 -2.16 2.34 14.89
N THR A 260 -2.10 3.02 13.74
CA THR A 260 -2.96 2.72 12.59
C THR A 260 -2.69 1.32 12.03
N ALA A 261 -1.42 0.93 11.93
CA ALA A 261 -1.03 -0.43 11.52
C ALA A 261 -1.57 -1.48 12.51
N LEU A 262 -1.46 -1.23 13.82
CA LEU A 262 -1.98 -2.14 14.85
C LEU A 262 -3.51 -2.27 14.78
N ALA A 263 -4.23 -1.17 14.57
CA ALA A 263 -5.68 -1.20 14.35
C ALA A 263 -6.06 -2.07 13.14
N ALA A 264 -5.30 -1.97 12.04
CA ALA A 264 -5.51 -2.79 10.85
C ALA A 264 -5.20 -4.27 11.07
N LEU A 265 -4.11 -4.59 11.78
CA LEU A 265 -3.77 -5.98 12.12
C LEU A 265 -4.84 -6.62 13.01
N ARG A 266 -5.33 -5.90 14.02
CA ARG A 266 -6.36 -6.43 14.93
C ARG A 266 -7.71 -6.60 14.23
N ALA A 267 -8.07 -5.69 13.34
CA ALA A 267 -9.29 -5.81 12.54
C ALA A 267 -9.22 -6.90 11.44
N SER A 268 -8.02 -7.40 11.11
CA SER A 268 -7.81 -8.34 10.00
C SER A 268 -8.29 -9.77 10.26
N GLY A 269 -8.40 -10.17 11.53
CA GLY A 269 -8.65 -11.56 11.91
C GLY A 269 -7.47 -12.51 11.67
N LEU A 270 -6.31 -12.02 11.23
CA LEU A 270 -5.09 -12.82 11.13
C LEU A 270 -4.63 -13.27 12.52
N ASN A 271 -4.13 -14.50 12.61
CA ASN A 271 -3.56 -15.03 13.84
C ASN A 271 -2.17 -14.41 14.08
N ILE A 272 -2.10 -13.43 14.97
CA ILE A 272 -0.89 -12.70 15.32
C ILE A 272 -0.84 -12.65 16.85
N ASP A 273 0.17 -13.30 17.44
CA ASP A 273 0.35 -13.23 18.89
C ASP A 273 0.90 -11.87 19.33
N GLU A 274 0.72 -11.57 20.61
CA GLU A 274 1.17 -10.29 21.19
C GLU A 274 2.69 -10.11 21.12
N GLN A 275 3.47 -11.19 21.16
CA GLN A 275 4.92 -11.13 21.12
C GLN A 275 5.39 -10.66 19.73
N ALA A 276 4.81 -11.19 18.65
CA ALA A 276 5.06 -10.76 17.29
C ALA A 276 4.68 -9.29 17.06
N ILE A 277 3.59 -8.82 17.69
CA ILE A 277 3.22 -7.39 17.69
C ILE A 277 4.33 -6.55 18.33
N ARG A 278 4.78 -6.93 19.52
CA ARG A 278 5.82 -6.20 20.28
C ARG A 278 7.14 -6.16 19.49
N ASP A 279 7.59 -7.32 19.02
CA ASP A 279 8.85 -7.45 18.27
C ASP A 279 8.79 -6.70 16.95
N GLY A 280 7.69 -6.82 16.20
CA GLY A 280 7.47 -6.13 14.94
C GLY A 280 7.45 -4.60 15.10
N ILE A 281 6.76 -4.07 16.11
CA ILE A 281 6.74 -2.62 16.38
C ILE A 281 8.14 -2.10 16.73
N ALA A 282 8.89 -2.83 17.55
CA ALA A 282 10.25 -2.43 17.94
C ALA A 282 11.23 -2.41 16.76
N GLN A 283 11.09 -3.35 15.81
CA GLN A 283 11.97 -3.50 14.65
C GLN A 283 11.56 -2.62 13.45
N ALA A 284 10.31 -2.17 13.39
CA ALA A 284 9.79 -1.38 12.27
C ALA A 284 10.56 -0.05 12.10
N THR A 285 11.37 0.02 11.05
CA THR A 285 12.16 1.20 10.67
C THR A 285 12.08 1.41 9.16
N LEU A 286 12.08 2.68 8.72
CA LEU A 286 12.13 3.01 7.29
C LEU A 286 13.20 4.10 7.04
N PRO A 287 14.20 3.86 6.18
CA PRO A 287 15.19 4.86 5.83
C PRO A 287 14.53 6.18 5.38
N GLY A 288 15.10 7.32 5.81
CA GLY A 288 14.59 8.65 5.47
C GLY A 288 13.33 9.09 6.23
N ARG A 289 12.80 8.27 7.16
CA ARG A 289 11.67 8.65 8.03
C ARG A 289 12.07 8.49 9.49
N PHE A 290 12.56 9.60 10.06
CA PHE A 290 13.04 9.77 11.44
C PHE A 290 14.19 8.82 11.84
N LYS A 291 15.42 9.26 11.55
CA LYS A 291 16.64 8.81 12.23
C LYS A 291 17.26 10.02 12.92
N LEU A 292 17.62 9.87 14.19
CA LEU A 292 18.65 10.71 14.83
C LEU A 292 20.01 10.37 14.22
#